data_AF-A0A9C9ND60-F1
#
_entry.id   AF-A0A9C9ND60-F1
#
_cell.length_a   1.000
_cell.length_b   1.000
_cell.length_c   1.000
_cell.angle_alpha   90.00
_cell.angle_beta   90.00
_cell.angle_gamma   90.00
#
_symmetry.space_group_name_H-M   'P 1'
#
loop_
_entity.id
_entity.type
_entity.pdbx_description
1 polymer ?
#
loop_
_entity_poly.entity_id
_entity_poly.type
_entity_poly.pdbx_seq_one_letter_code
_entity_poly.pdbx_strand_id
1 'polypeptide(L)'
;DHVLTKAFYIMSDFPGRHTGSELWVESLVRDADGASRPARGGDGVSSIMITANDLASAWAVDAQGLFLFPTDSSDPSQREYAYRAGVNIVMYVLTGNYKADQVHVPALLERLGQ
;
A
#
# COMPACT_ATOMS: atom_id res chain seq x y z
N ASP A 1 4.55 -9.22 6.87
CA ASP A 1 4.62 -7.86 7.45
C ASP A 1 5.25 -6.95 6.41
N HIS A 2 4.47 -6.02 5.83
CA HIS A 2 4.91 -5.14 4.74
C HIS A 2 4.63 -3.69 5.13
N VAL A 3 5.51 -2.74 4.79
CA VAL A 3 5.36 -1.32 5.19
C VAL A 3 4.01 -0.69 4.79
N LEU A 4 3.42 -1.17 3.70
CA LEU A 4 2.10 -0.76 3.21
C LEU A 4 0.99 -0.90 4.27
N THR A 5 1.06 -1.88 5.18
CA THR A 5 0.06 -2.09 6.25
C THR A 5 0.08 -1.00 7.32
N LYS A 6 1.12 -0.16 7.32
CA LYS A 6 1.40 0.86 8.32
C LYS A 6 2.01 2.13 7.71
N ALA A 7 1.69 2.40 6.44
CA ALA A 7 2.17 3.58 5.73
C ALA A 7 1.52 4.87 6.24
N PHE A 8 0.23 4.81 6.57
CA PHE A 8 -0.52 5.91 7.20
C PHE A 8 -1.50 5.37 8.25
N TYR A 9 -2.48 4.57 7.82
CA TYR A 9 -3.33 3.79 8.70
C TYR A 9 -2.68 2.46 9.04
N ILE A 10 -2.99 1.92 10.22
CA ILE A 10 -2.67 0.54 10.61
C ILE A 10 -3.80 -0.36 10.12
N MET A 11 -3.48 -1.27 9.19
CA MET A 11 -4.45 -2.12 8.51
C MET A 11 -3.95 -3.55 8.44
N SER A 12 -4.81 -4.52 8.75
CA SER A 12 -4.53 -5.95 8.58
C SER A 12 -4.83 -6.44 7.16
N ASP A 13 -5.76 -5.78 6.47
CA ASP A 13 -6.30 -6.18 5.17
C ASP A 13 -6.68 -4.94 4.35
N PHE A 14 -6.81 -5.13 3.03
CA PHE A 14 -7.03 -4.06 2.04
C PHE A 14 -8.34 -4.32 1.26
N PRO A 15 -9.51 -4.16 1.90
CA PRO A 15 -10.78 -4.38 1.24
C PRO A 15 -11.04 -3.29 0.18
N GLY A 16 -11.85 -3.63 -0.81
CA GLY A 16 -12.35 -2.72 -1.83
C GLY A 16 -13.86 -2.85 -1.93
N ARG A 17 -14.38 -2.90 -3.16
CA ARG A 17 -15.77 -3.27 -3.40
C ARG A 17 -16.05 -4.68 -2.89
N HIS A 18 -15.07 -5.57 -3.06
CA HIS A 18 -15.09 -6.92 -2.51
C HIS A 18 -14.17 -7.06 -1.31
N THR A 19 -14.40 -8.11 -0.53
CA THR A 19 -13.55 -8.51 0.61
C THR A 19 -13.05 -9.93 0.44
N GLY A 20 -12.06 -10.33 1.25
CA GLY A 20 -11.59 -11.72 1.31
C GLY A 20 -10.47 -12.08 0.32
N SER A 21 -10.10 -11.20 -0.62
CA SER A 21 -8.90 -11.39 -1.42
C SER A 21 -7.70 -10.64 -0.84
N GLU A 22 -6.50 -11.19 -1.02
CA GLU A 22 -5.26 -10.54 -0.62
C GLU A 22 -4.88 -9.40 -1.58
N LEU A 23 -4.10 -8.45 -1.06
CA LEU A 23 -3.36 -7.50 -1.87
C LEU A 23 -1.93 -8.02 -2.05
N TRP A 24 -1.63 -8.49 -3.25
CA TRP A 24 -0.30 -8.93 -3.63
C TRP A 24 0.54 -7.73 -4.02
N VAL A 25 1.76 -7.69 -3.52
CA VAL A 25 2.73 -6.64 -3.80
C VAL A 25 3.98 -7.30 -4.36
N GLU A 26 4.53 -6.74 -5.44
CA GLU A 26 5.78 -7.24 -6.04
C GLU A 26 6.88 -7.38 -4.98
N SER A 27 7.55 -8.55 -4.97
CA SER A 27 8.72 -8.74 -4.13
C SER A 27 9.93 -8.09 -4.81
N LEU A 28 10.47 -7.05 -4.17
CA LEU A 28 11.72 -6.43 -4.60
C LEU A 28 12.90 -7.30 -4.16
N VAL A 29 13.19 -8.38 -4.90
CA VAL A 29 14.44 -9.12 -4.74
C VAL A 29 15.56 -8.22 -5.25
N ARG A 30 16.47 -7.82 -4.35
CA ARG A 30 17.73 -7.16 -4.72
C ARG A 30 18.64 -8.20 -5.39
N ASP A 31 18.42 -8.46 -6.68
CA ASP A 31 19.35 -9.29 -7.47
C ASP A 31 20.75 -8.64 -7.40
N ALA A 32 21.73 -9.39 -6.88
CA ALA A 32 23.14 -8.96 -6.82
C ALA A 32 23.76 -8.91 -8.23
N ASP A 33 23.25 -9.71 -9.16
CA ASP A 33 23.65 -9.75 -10.56
C ASP A 33 22.59 -9.06 -11.42
N GLY A 34 22.81 -7.76 -11.66
CA GLY A 34 21.89 -6.83 -12.31
C GLY A 34 21.58 -7.11 -13.78
N ALA A 35 20.95 -8.24 -14.08
CA ALA A 35 20.35 -8.50 -15.38
C ALA A 35 19.09 -7.65 -15.57
N SER A 36 19.06 -6.92 -16.69
CA SER A 36 18.03 -5.99 -17.14
C SER A 36 16.59 -6.48 -16.97
N ARG A 37 15.91 -6.02 -15.91
CA ARG A 37 14.44 -6.01 -15.83
C ARG A 37 13.93 -4.57 -16.02
N PRO A 38 12.88 -4.32 -16.84
CA PRO A 38 12.48 -2.97 -17.22
C PRO A 38 11.86 -2.11 -16.10
N ALA A 39 11.51 -2.71 -14.97
CA ALA A 39 10.97 -2.01 -13.81
C ALA A 39 11.91 -2.23 -12.62
N ARG A 40 12.88 -1.33 -12.42
CA ARG A 40 13.53 -1.21 -11.12
C ARG A 40 12.61 -0.38 -10.24
N GLY A 41 12.11 -0.95 -9.14
CA GLY A 41 11.38 -0.19 -8.13
C GLY A 41 12.21 1.01 -7.69
N GLY A 42 11.74 2.23 -8.00
CA GLY A 42 12.35 3.45 -7.49
C GLY A 42 12.30 3.44 -5.96
N ASP A 43 13.36 3.88 -5.29
CA ASP A 43 13.48 4.04 -3.83
C ASP A 43 12.88 2.91 -2.97
N GLY A 44 12.88 1.67 -3.44
CA GLY A 44 12.33 0.52 -2.70
C GLY A 44 10.79 0.41 -2.72
N VAL A 45 10.13 1.06 -3.66
CA VAL A 45 8.68 0.94 -3.92
C VAL A 45 8.42 -0.14 -4.95
N SER A 46 7.44 -1.00 -4.65
CA SER A 46 6.98 -2.07 -5.53
C SER A 46 6.27 -1.49 -6.73
N SER A 47 6.64 -1.94 -7.94
CA SER A 47 6.11 -1.37 -9.19
C SER A 47 4.73 -1.91 -9.56
N ILE A 48 4.37 -3.07 -9.01
CA ILE A 48 3.12 -3.77 -9.28
C ILE A 48 2.44 -4.15 -7.96
N MET A 49 1.13 -3.88 -7.90
CA MET A 49 0.23 -4.38 -6.87
C MET A 49 -1.01 -5.00 -7.54
N ILE A 50 -1.49 -6.13 -7.03
CA ILE A 50 -2.61 -6.88 -7.61
C ILE A 50 -3.58 -7.27 -6.51
N THR A 51 -4.87 -7.00 -6.72
CA THR A 51 -5.94 -7.48 -5.85
C THR A 51 -7.21 -7.73 -6.64
N ALA A 52 -7.99 -8.72 -6.20
CA ALA A 52 -9.34 -8.97 -6.71
C ALA A 52 -10.42 -8.19 -5.96
N ASN A 53 -10.05 -7.36 -4.96
CA ASN A 53 -11.02 -6.62 -4.15
C ASN A 53 -11.69 -5.43 -4.88
N ASP A 54 -11.31 -5.13 -6.13
CA ASP A 54 -11.89 -4.04 -6.94
C ASP A 54 -11.93 -2.69 -6.17
N LEU A 55 -10.73 -2.17 -5.90
CA LEU A 55 -10.54 -0.91 -5.20
C LEU A 55 -11.13 0.28 -5.97
N ALA A 56 -11.00 0.28 -7.30
CA ALA A 56 -11.45 1.37 -8.15
C ALA A 56 -12.95 1.62 -8.03
N SER A 57 -13.78 0.56 -8.08
CA SER A 57 -15.23 0.69 -7.90
C SER A 57 -15.62 1.13 -6.49
N ALA A 58 -14.82 0.78 -5.47
CA ALA A 58 -15.05 1.23 -4.10
C ALA A 58 -14.84 2.75 -3.94
N TRP A 59 -13.88 3.30 -4.69
CA TRP A 59 -13.51 4.72 -4.67
C TRP A 59 -14.34 5.59 -5.62
N ALA A 60 -14.95 4.97 -6.62
CA ALA A 60 -15.67 5.66 -7.68
C ALA A 60 -16.87 6.45 -7.15
N VAL A 61 -16.87 7.75 -7.44
CA VAL A 61 -17.94 8.69 -7.12
C VAL A 61 -18.37 9.44 -8.38
N ASP A 62 -19.64 9.87 -8.42
CA ASP A 62 -20.14 10.76 -9.46
C ASP A 62 -19.80 12.24 -9.17
N ALA A 63 -20.27 13.14 -10.04
CA ALA A 63 -20.02 14.58 -9.90
C ALA A 63 -20.69 15.21 -8.67
N GLN A 64 -21.69 14.53 -8.08
CA GLN A 64 -22.38 14.94 -6.87
C GLN A 64 -21.75 14.32 -5.61
N GLY A 65 -20.71 13.50 -5.77
CA GLY A 65 -20.02 12.81 -4.67
C GLY A 65 -20.74 11.55 -4.19
N LEU A 66 -21.74 11.06 -4.92
CA LEU A 66 -22.42 9.81 -4.60
C LEU A 66 -21.61 8.63 -5.12
N PHE A 67 -21.58 7.53 -4.35
CA PHE A 67 -20.86 6.32 -4.72
C PHE A 67 -21.50 5.66 -5.94
N LEU A 68 -20.69 5.34 -6.96
CA LEU A 68 -21.16 4.74 -8.21
C LEU A 68 -21.51 3.25 -8.09
N PHE A 69 -20.83 2.53 -7.19
CA PHE A 69 -21.00 1.08 -7.02
C PHE A 69 -21.20 0.72 -5.55
N PRO A 70 -22.09 -0.24 -5.22
CA PRO A 70 -22.21 -0.77 -3.88
C PRO A 70 -21.02 -1.66 -3.52
N THR A 71 -20.70 -1.73 -2.23
CA THR A 71 -19.80 -2.72 -1.61
C THR A 71 -20.55 -4.01 -1.32
N ASP A 72 -19.82 -5.12 -1.11
CA ASP A 72 -20.41 -6.42 -0.73
C ASP A 72 -21.21 -6.35 0.59
N SER A 73 -20.78 -5.50 1.53
CA SER A 73 -21.50 -5.20 2.76
C SER A 73 -22.27 -3.88 2.67
N SER A 74 -23.42 -3.82 3.34
CA SER A 74 -24.14 -2.56 3.61
C SER A 74 -23.51 -1.74 4.75
N ASP A 75 -22.54 -2.32 5.48
CA ASP A 75 -21.79 -1.59 6.49
C ASP A 75 -20.92 -0.51 5.83
N PRO A 76 -21.12 0.79 6.15
CA PRO A 76 -20.31 1.87 5.60
C PRO A 76 -18.81 1.72 5.93
N SER A 77 -18.45 0.97 6.97
CA SER A 77 -17.05 0.73 7.36
C SER A 77 -16.22 0.11 6.24
N GLN A 78 -16.80 -0.77 5.41
CA GLN A 78 -16.06 -1.42 4.32
C GLN A 78 -15.51 -0.38 3.34
N ARG A 79 -16.35 0.59 2.96
CA ARG A 79 -15.94 1.65 2.02
C ARG A 79 -14.94 2.60 2.67
N GLU A 80 -15.11 2.90 3.95
CA GLU A 80 -14.13 3.67 4.69
C GLU A 80 -12.75 2.97 4.66
N TYR A 81 -12.71 1.67 4.93
CA TYR A 81 -11.47 0.89 4.85
C TYR A 81 -10.91 0.83 3.42
N ALA A 82 -11.75 0.80 2.39
CA ALA A 82 -11.29 0.91 1.01
C ALA A 82 -10.58 2.26 0.76
N TYR A 83 -11.10 3.38 1.29
CA TYR A 83 -10.41 4.67 1.21
C TYR A 83 -9.09 4.65 1.98
N ARG A 84 -9.05 4.05 3.18
CA ARG A 84 -7.81 3.89 3.96
C ARG A 84 -6.75 3.08 3.21
N ALA A 85 -7.17 2.03 2.51
CA ALA A 85 -6.30 1.25 1.62
C ALA A 85 -5.69 2.14 0.52
N GLY A 86 -6.50 2.98 -0.13
CA GLY A 86 -6.03 3.95 -1.12
C GLY A 86 -5.03 4.96 -0.55
N VAL A 87 -5.30 5.50 0.64
CA VAL A 87 -4.38 6.41 1.34
C VAL A 87 -3.05 5.71 1.64
N ASN A 88 -3.08 4.48 2.17
CA ASN A 88 -1.86 3.72 2.44
C ASN A 88 -1.04 3.46 1.16
N ILE A 89 -1.71 3.13 0.05
CA ILE A 89 -1.05 2.93 -1.26
C ILE A 89 -0.40 4.22 -1.73
N VAL A 90 -1.12 5.33 -1.74
CA VAL A 90 -0.58 6.64 -2.17
C VAL A 90 0.59 7.05 -1.29
N MET A 91 0.47 6.90 0.02
CA MET A 91 1.54 7.23 0.95
C MET A 91 2.77 6.34 0.74
N TYR A 92 2.59 5.03 0.57
CA TYR A 92 3.68 4.12 0.26
C TYR A 92 4.40 4.49 -1.05
N VAL A 93 3.65 4.78 -2.11
CA VAL A 93 4.22 5.10 -3.42
C VAL A 93 4.93 6.45 -3.43
N LEU A 94 4.36 7.47 -2.77
CA LEU A 94 4.89 8.83 -2.81
C LEU A 94 6.00 9.10 -1.79
N THR A 95 6.09 8.31 -0.72
CA THR A 95 7.10 8.50 0.34
C THR A 95 8.23 7.48 0.31
N GLY A 96 8.14 6.47 -0.57
CA GLY A 96 9.23 5.54 -0.81
C GLY A 96 9.69 4.79 0.43
N ASN A 97 11.01 4.76 0.61
CA ASN A 97 11.68 4.12 1.75
C ASN A 97 11.63 4.92 3.05
N TYR A 98 10.90 6.03 3.16
CA TYR A 98 10.90 6.88 4.36
C TYR A 98 10.70 6.10 5.68
N LYS A 99 9.93 5.00 5.65
CA LYS A 99 9.74 4.09 6.79
C LYS A 99 10.68 2.89 6.83
N ALA A 100 11.25 2.47 5.70
CA ALA A 100 12.30 1.46 5.69
C ALA A 100 13.62 1.98 6.28
N ASP A 101 13.90 3.28 6.13
CA ASP A 101 15.07 3.93 6.74
C ASP A 101 14.99 4.00 8.26
N GLN A 102 13.78 3.94 8.85
CA GLN A 102 13.60 3.93 10.30
C GLN A 102 14.07 2.63 10.97
N VAL A 103 14.23 1.53 10.24
CA VAL A 103 14.79 0.28 10.83
C VAL A 103 16.28 0.43 11.17
N HIS A 104 16.98 1.36 10.52
CA HIS A 104 18.41 1.64 10.76
C HIS A 104 18.65 2.75 11.80
N VAL A 105 17.59 3.46 12.24
CA VAL A 105 17.70 4.57 13.19
C VAL A 105 18.31 4.16 14.54
N PRO A 106 17.96 3.00 15.16
CA PRO A 106 18.61 2.58 16.39
C PRO A 106 20.14 2.45 16.25
N ALA A 107 20.61 1.87 15.14
CA ALA A 107 22.04 1.70 14.86
C ALA A 107 22.76 3.03 14.53
N LEU A 108 22.04 4.02 13.98
CA LEU A 108 22.59 5.37 13.76
C LEU A 108 22.70 6.17 15.06
N LEU A 109 21.72 6.04 15.96
CA LEU A 109 21.75 6.68 17.28
C LEU A 109 22.88 6.12 18.17
N GLU A 110 23.14 4.81 18.09
CA GLU A 110 24.22 4.15 18.82
C GLU A 110 25.62 4.63 18.40
N ARG A 111 25.80 5.03 17.12
CA ARG A 111 27.06 5.55 16.57
C ARG A 111 27.28 7.04 16.80
N LEU A 112 26.23 7.82 17.08
CA LEU A 112 26.31 9.23 17.45
C LEU A 112 26.53 9.45 18.96
N GLY A 113 26.27 8.43 19.78
CA GLY A 113 26.53 8.42 21.21
C GLY A 113 27.93 7.94 21.62
N GLN A 114 28.80 7.66 20.65
CA GLN A 114 30.25 7.44 20.79
C GLN A 114 31.02 8.67 20.33
#